data_AF-A0A7K4LKF8-F1
#
_entry.id   AF-A0A7K4LKF8-F1
#
_cell.length_a   1.000
_cell.length_b   1.000
_cell.length_c   1.000
_cell.angle_alpha   90.00
_cell.angle_beta   90.00
_cell.angle_gamma   90.00
#
_symmetry.space_group_name_H-M   'P 1'
#
loop_
_entity.id
_entity.type
_entity.pdbx_description
1 polymer ?
#
loop_
_entity_poly.entity_id
_entity_poly.type
_entity_poly.pdbx_seq_one_letter_code
_entity_poly.pdbx_strand_id
1 'polypeptide(L)'
;SPAAAQYVQAFDALLAGPAAEYVKISRELGGDVQTHAEMVHAGLMSERSLLVLASQHQQPAESKFSTLLKPISEQIQLVQSLREKNRGSKMFNHLSAVSESIPALGWVAMAPKPGPYVKEMTDAAMFYTNRILKEYKDVDKKHVDWVKAYLSIWTELQAYIKEYHTTGLTWSKTGPVAAEGANAPCAPPGGAAPAPPGPPPPPAPAPTCSGADPSASRSALFAEINRGEGITSGLRHVSDDMKTHKNPALKNQGGPVRSGPKPFTAPKPACSGNPTTKTSPKKEPPLLELEGKKWRVENHENATNLVISDTELKQVAYVFKCTNSTLQVKGKINSITIDNCKKLGLVFDDVVGIVEIINSRDVKVQVMGKVPTISINKTDGCHVYLSKSSLDCEIVSAKSSEMNVLIPTEGGDFTELPVPEQFKTVWNGHKLVTTVTEIAG
;
A
#
# COMPACT_ATOMS: atom_id res chain seq x y z
N SER A 1 19.46 15.26 -28.94
CA SER A 1 19.20 14.17 -27.98
C SER A 1 17.87 13.52 -28.32
N PRO A 2 17.73 12.18 -28.25
CA PRO A 2 16.41 11.57 -28.36
C PRO A 2 15.52 12.16 -27.25
N ALA A 3 14.28 12.50 -27.60
CA ALA A 3 13.32 13.03 -26.62
C ALA A 3 13.14 12.00 -25.50
N ALA A 4 13.21 12.44 -24.24
CA ALA A 4 13.00 11.57 -23.09
C ALA A 4 11.62 10.88 -23.19
N ALA A 5 11.52 9.62 -22.76
CA ALA A 5 10.25 8.90 -22.81
C ALA A 5 9.16 9.67 -22.05
N GLN A 6 7.90 9.51 -22.47
CA GLN A 6 6.77 10.26 -21.91
C GLN A 6 6.67 10.13 -20.39
N TYR A 7 6.92 8.92 -19.85
CA TYR A 7 6.90 8.70 -18.41
C TYR A 7 8.10 9.35 -17.68
N VAL A 8 9.23 9.60 -18.35
CA VAL A 8 10.32 10.37 -17.75
C VAL A 8 9.93 11.84 -17.66
N GLN A 9 9.30 12.38 -18.70
CA GLN A 9 8.81 13.77 -18.69
C GLN A 9 7.69 13.98 -17.67
N ALA A 10 6.78 13.01 -17.50
CA ALA A 10 5.76 13.04 -16.47
C ALA A 10 6.37 13.01 -15.06
N PHE A 11 7.44 12.22 -14.85
CA PHE A 11 8.18 12.25 -13.59
C PHE A 11 8.92 13.58 -13.37
N ASP A 12 9.45 14.20 -14.43
CA ASP A 12 10.04 15.53 -14.35
C ASP A 12 9.04 16.60 -13.89
N ALA A 13 7.78 16.48 -14.30
CA ALA A 13 6.70 17.36 -13.81
C ALA A 13 6.41 17.14 -12.31
N LEU A 14 6.49 15.89 -11.82
CA LEU A 14 6.37 15.58 -10.39
C LEU A 14 7.54 16.21 -9.60
N LEU A 15 8.76 16.12 -10.12
CA LEU A 15 9.94 16.75 -9.53
C LEU A 15 9.83 18.28 -9.48
N ALA A 16 9.41 18.90 -10.58
CA ALA A 16 9.29 20.35 -10.70
C ALA A 16 8.05 20.94 -9.99
N GLY A 17 7.04 20.11 -9.71
CA GLY A 17 5.82 20.51 -9.03
C GLY A 17 5.83 20.12 -7.54
N PRO A 18 5.12 19.03 -7.14
CA PRO A 18 4.98 18.65 -5.74
C PRO A 18 6.30 18.52 -4.96
N ALA A 19 7.34 17.92 -5.56
CA ALA A 19 8.61 17.73 -4.86
C ALA A 19 9.34 19.06 -4.65
N ALA A 20 9.34 19.95 -5.64
CA ALA A 20 9.92 21.28 -5.52
C ALA A 20 9.22 22.13 -4.45
N GLU A 21 7.88 22.10 -4.39
CA GLU A 21 7.12 22.83 -3.36
C GLU A 21 7.40 22.27 -1.96
N TYR A 22 7.47 20.94 -1.81
CA TYR A 22 7.86 20.30 -0.55
C TYR A 22 9.26 20.73 -0.09
N VAL A 23 10.26 20.72 -0.99
CA VAL A 23 11.64 21.15 -0.66
C VAL A 23 11.67 22.63 -0.28
N LYS A 24 10.94 23.48 -1.01
CA LYS A 24 10.83 24.91 -0.71
C LYS A 24 10.27 25.14 0.69
N ILE A 25 9.12 24.56 1.03
CA ILE A 25 8.52 24.73 2.37
C ILE A 25 9.43 24.13 3.45
N SER A 26 10.10 23.00 3.17
CA SER A 26 11.05 22.40 4.11
C SER A 26 12.24 23.30 4.42
N ARG A 27 12.73 24.07 3.44
CA ARG A 27 13.75 25.11 3.66
C ARG A 27 13.24 26.27 4.50
N GLU A 28 11.97 26.65 4.35
CA GLU A 28 11.36 27.68 5.18
C GLU A 28 11.20 27.24 6.64
N LEU A 29 10.97 25.94 6.89
CA LEU A 29 10.93 25.36 8.23
C LEU A 29 12.34 25.18 8.83
N GLY A 30 13.34 24.92 7.98
CA GLY A 30 14.75 24.82 8.38
C GLY A 30 15.08 23.59 9.23
N GLY A 31 16.29 23.59 9.79
CA GLY A 31 16.78 22.54 10.70
C GLY A 31 16.72 21.13 10.09
N ASP A 32 16.35 20.15 10.93
CA ASP A 32 16.30 18.74 10.52
C ASP A 32 15.32 18.51 9.35
N VAL A 33 14.24 19.29 9.26
CA VAL A 33 13.23 19.13 8.19
C VAL A 33 13.81 19.50 6.83
N GLN A 34 14.60 20.57 6.76
CA GLN A 34 15.30 20.95 5.54
C GLN A 34 16.28 19.87 5.11
N THR A 35 17.17 19.42 6.02
CA THR A 35 18.16 18.39 5.73
C THR A 35 17.50 17.10 5.25
N HIS A 36 16.39 16.72 5.88
CA HIS A 36 15.65 15.53 5.48
C HIS A 36 15.03 15.67 4.09
N ALA A 37 14.50 16.85 3.74
CA ALA A 37 13.93 17.10 2.43
C ALA A 37 14.97 17.06 1.29
N GLU A 38 16.20 17.52 1.55
CA GLU A 38 17.30 17.43 0.59
C GLU A 38 17.68 15.97 0.29
N MET A 39 17.65 15.10 1.31
CA MET A 39 17.86 13.65 1.13
C MET A 39 16.71 13.00 0.34
N VAL A 40 15.46 13.35 0.62
CA VAL A 40 14.31 12.87 -0.17
C VAL A 40 14.44 13.28 -1.64
N HIS A 41 14.83 14.51 -1.90
CA HIS A 41 15.07 15.00 -3.26
C HIS A 41 16.18 14.21 -3.96
N ALA A 42 17.28 13.89 -3.28
CA ALA A 42 18.34 13.02 -3.81
C ALA A 42 17.83 11.60 -4.14
N GLY A 43 16.95 11.04 -3.30
CA GLY A 43 16.25 9.79 -3.56
C GLY A 43 15.39 9.84 -4.83
N LEU A 44 14.55 10.87 -4.97
CA LEU A 44 13.72 11.08 -6.17
C LEU A 44 14.55 11.28 -7.44
N MET A 45 15.69 11.97 -7.35
CA MET A 45 16.63 12.10 -8.47
C MET A 45 17.28 10.76 -8.86
N SER A 46 17.54 9.89 -7.89
CA SER A 46 18.03 8.53 -8.14
C SER A 46 16.98 7.67 -8.84
N GLU A 47 15.71 7.79 -8.42
CA GLU A 47 14.57 7.15 -9.07
C GLU A 47 14.42 7.64 -10.52
N ARG A 48 14.53 8.95 -10.77
CA ARG A 48 14.56 9.53 -12.12
C ARG A 48 15.65 8.93 -13.01
N SER A 49 16.87 8.81 -12.49
CA SER A 49 17.99 8.19 -13.23
C SER A 49 17.67 6.76 -13.64
N LEU A 50 17.05 5.97 -12.75
CA LEU A 50 16.60 4.62 -13.06
C LEU A 50 15.49 4.61 -14.12
N LEU A 51 14.53 5.54 -14.05
CA LEU A 51 13.46 5.68 -15.05
C LEU A 51 14.04 6.00 -16.44
N VAL A 52 15.04 6.89 -16.53
CA VAL A 52 15.75 7.17 -17.79
C VAL A 52 16.46 5.93 -18.31
N LEU A 53 17.12 5.17 -17.43
CA LEU A 53 17.79 3.93 -17.80
C LEU A 53 16.78 2.92 -18.35
N ALA A 54 15.68 2.70 -17.63
CA ALA A 54 14.61 1.80 -18.02
C ALA A 54 13.97 2.19 -19.36
N SER A 55 13.96 3.47 -19.72
CA SER A 55 13.37 3.94 -20.97
C SER A 55 14.21 3.64 -22.20
N GLN A 56 15.47 3.25 -22.01
CA GLN A 56 16.44 3.02 -23.08
C GLN A 56 16.95 1.58 -23.11
N HIS A 57 16.70 0.82 -22.04
CA HIS A 57 17.26 -0.51 -21.83
C HIS A 57 16.18 -1.55 -21.59
N GLN A 58 16.51 -2.79 -21.95
CA GLN A 58 15.72 -3.95 -21.57
C GLN A 58 15.98 -4.31 -20.11
N GLN A 59 14.96 -4.93 -19.48
CA GLN A 59 15.02 -5.37 -18.10
C GLN A 59 16.22 -6.31 -17.87
N PRO A 60 17.08 -6.04 -16.88
CA PRO A 60 18.18 -6.92 -16.56
C PRO A 60 17.72 -8.14 -15.75
N ALA A 61 18.60 -9.15 -15.66
CA ALA A 61 18.42 -10.24 -14.72
C ALA A 61 18.37 -9.73 -13.27
N GLU A 62 17.64 -10.42 -12.40
CA GLU A 62 17.38 -10.03 -11.01
C GLU A 62 18.67 -9.69 -10.22
N SER A 63 19.73 -10.46 -10.40
CA SER A 63 21.03 -10.24 -9.74
C SER A 63 21.73 -8.93 -10.15
N LYS A 64 21.45 -8.42 -11.35
CA LYS A 64 21.94 -7.11 -11.82
C LYS A 64 20.98 -5.99 -11.48
N PHE A 65 19.68 -6.30 -11.40
CA PHE A 65 18.66 -5.33 -11.02
C PHE A 65 18.86 -4.85 -9.58
N SER A 66 19.19 -5.74 -8.65
CA SER A 66 19.50 -5.37 -7.25
C SER A 66 20.64 -4.35 -7.16
N THR A 67 21.66 -4.49 -8.01
CA THR A 67 22.78 -3.53 -8.09
C THR A 67 22.33 -2.17 -8.61
N LEU A 68 21.46 -2.12 -9.62
CA LEU A 68 20.90 -0.86 -10.13
C LEU A 68 20.00 -0.14 -9.10
N LEU A 69 19.40 -0.88 -8.17
CA LEU A 69 18.57 -0.33 -7.10
C LEU A 69 19.38 0.20 -5.92
N LYS A 70 20.67 -0.11 -5.83
CA LYS A 70 21.53 0.25 -4.70
C LYS A 70 21.53 1.76 -4.39
N PRO A 71 21.62 2.70 -5.35
CA PRO A 71 21.55 4.13 -5.06
C PRO A 71 20.24 4.54 -4.38
N ILE A 72 19.11 3.96 -4.80
CA ILE A 72 17.80 4.25 -4.20
C ILE A 72 17.74 3.66 -2.78
N SER A 73 18.19 2.42 -2.60
CA SER A 73 18.24 1.74 -1.30
C SER A 73 19.09 2.50 -0.29
N GLU A 74 20.27 2.98 -0.69
CA GLU A 74 21.16 3.76 0.16
C GLU A 74 20.51 5.09 0.57
N GLN A 75 19.83 5.78 -0.35
CA GLN A 75 19.09 7.00 0.00
C GLN A 75 17.95 6.75 0.98
N ILE A 76 17.17 5.67 0.79
CA ILE A 76 16.12 5.26 1.74
C ILE A 76 16.72 5.07 3.15
N GLN A 77 17.85 4.35 3.25
CA GLN A 77 18.53 4.12 4.52
C GLN A 77 19.07 5.40 5.16
N LEU A 78 19.62 6.32 4.38
CA LEU A 78 20.10 7.62 4.88
C LEU A 78 18.97 8.46 5.48
N VAL A 79 17.84 8.52 4.79
CA VAL A 79 16.62 9.21 5.26
C VAL A 79 16.14 8.58 6.58
N GLN A 80 16.00 7.26 6.64
CA GLN A 80 15.60 6.57 7.88
C GLN A 80 16.58 6.79 9.04
N SER A 81 17.88 6.71 8.75
CA SER A 81 18.95 6.92 9.73
C SER A 81 18.96 8.34 10.32
N LEU A 82 18.62 9.36 9.52
CA LEU A 82 18.54 10.73 10.02
C LEU A 82 17.49 10.85 11.12
N ARG A 83 16.30 10.27 10.92
CA ARG A 83 15.24 10.27 11.93
C ARG A 83 15.66 9.50 13.18
N GLU A 84 16.32 8.36 13.03
CA GLU A 84 16.78 7.55 14.16
C GLU A 84 17.81 8.25 15.04
N LYS A 85 18.73 9.01 14.42
CA LYS A 85 19.76 9.79 15.12
C LYS A 85 19.19 11.04 15.80
N ASN A 86 18.05 11.55 15.34
CA ASN A 86 17.43 12.78 15.81
C ASN A 86 16.12 12.54 16.57
N ARG A 87 16.07 11.52 17.45
CA ARG A 87 14.89 11.19 18.28
C ARG A 87 14.45 12.30 19.23
N GLY A 88 15.36 13.20 19.61
CA GLY A 88 15.06 14.36 20.43
C GLY A 88 14.59 15.61 19.66
N SER A 89 14.44 15.51 18.33
CA SER A 89 14.06 16.66 17.50
C SER A 89 12.68 17.20 17.88
N LYS A 90 12.53 18.53 17.93
CA LYS A 90 11.23 19.17 18.07
C LYS A 90 10.32 18.89 16.87
N MET A 91 10.91 18.56 15.72
CA MET A 91 10.21 18.21 14.49
C MET A 91 10.11 16.70 14.28
N PHE A 92 10.16 15.89 15.34
CA PHE A 92 10.22 14.43 15.23
C PHE A 92 9.03 13.80 14.47
N ASN A 93 7.84 14.39 14.55
CA ASN A 93 6.69 13.93 13.75
C ASN A 93 6.92 14.18 12.24
N HIS A 94 7.60 15.25 11.84
CA HIS A 94 7.98 15.50 10.44
C HIS A 94 9.01 14.47 9.97
N LEU A 95 10.02 14.22 10.79
CA LEU A 95 11.03 13.21 10.48
C LEU A 95 10.41 11.81 10.40
N SER A 96 9.47 11.47 11.29
CA SER A 96 8.79 10.17 11.27
C SER A 96 7.83 10.04 10.09
N ALA A 97 7.12 11.10 9.70
CA ALA A 97 6.30 11.08 8.49
C ALA A 97 7.16 10.72 7.27
N VAL A 98 8.38 11.24 7.20
CA VAL A 98 9.29 11.00 6.08
C VAL A 98 9.94 9.62 6.14
N SER A 99 10.52 9.22 7.28
CA SER A 99 11.26 7.95 7.40
C SER A 99 10.38 6.72 7.20
N GLU A 100 9.12 6.79 7.62
CA GLU A 100 8.19 5.66 7.56
C GLU A 100 7.55 5.49 6.18
N SER A 101 7.57 6.53 5.33
CA SER A 101 7.02 6.46 3.97
C SER A 101 8.04 6.53 2.84
N ILE A 102 9.30 6.92 3.11
CA ILE A 102 10.35 6.93 2.09
C ILE A 102 10.59 5.57 1.40
N PRO A 103 10.31 4.38 1.99
CA PRO A 103 10.36 3.12 1.26
C PRO A 103 9.47 3.08 0.02
N ALA A 104 8.52 4.01 -0.14
CA ALA A 104 7.75 4.22 -1.37
C ALA A 104 8.62 4.32 -2.62
N LEU A 105 9.83 4.90 -2.54
CA LEU A 105 10.77 4.96 -3.67
C LEU A 105 11.20 3.57 -4.17
N GLY A 106 11.03 2.53 -3.35
CA GLY A 106 11.26 1.15 -3.74
C GLY A 106 10.20 0.57 -4.69
N TRP A 107 9.16 1.32 -5.06
CA TRP A 107 8.08 0.83 -5.94
C TRP A 107 8.60 0.30 -7.28
N VAL A 108 9.72 0.82 -7.76
CA VAL A 108 10.40 0.39 -8.99
C VAL A 108 10.79 -1.10 -8.98
N ALA A 109 10.92 -1.70 -7.79
CA ALA A 109 11.18 -3.12 -7.60
C ALA A 109 9.92 -3.96 -7.36
N MET A 110 8.74 -3.33 -7.33
CA MET A 110 7.48 -3.96 -6.96
C MET A 110 6.67 -4.35 -8.20
N ALA A 111 6.34 -5.63 -8.30
CA ALA A 111 5.41 -6.18 -9.27
C ALA A 111 4.54 -7.26 -8.60
N PRO A 112 3.27 -7.43 -9.01
CA PRO A 112 2.55 -6.68 -10.04
C PRO A 112 1.78 -5.45 -9.50
N LYS A 113 2.01 -5.03 -8.25
CA LYS A 113 1.17 -4.02 -7.56
C LYS A 113 1.98 -2.85 -6.97
N PRO A 114 2.74 -2.07 -7.78
CA PRO A 114 3.50 -0.93 -7.28
C PRO A 114 2.61 0.20 -6.74
N GLY A 115 1.44 0.47 -7.35
CA GLY A 115 0.52 1.51 -6.88
C GLY A 115 0.00 1.25 -5.46
N PRO A 116 -0.58 0.07 -5.17
CA PRO A 116 -0.97 -0.31 -3.81
C PRO A 116 0.17 -0.22 -2.79
N TYR A 117 1.39 -0.60 -3.17
CA TYR A 117 2.57 -0.47 -2.31
C TYR A 117 2.85 0.99 -1.91
N VAL A 118 2.87 1.93 -2.86
CA VAL A 118 3.04 3.37 -2.55
C VAL A 118 1.90 3.90 -1.69
N LYS A 119 0.67 3.40 -1.88
CA LYS A 119 -0.47 3.77 -1.03
C LYS A 119 -0.25 3.36 0.43
N GLU A 120 0.24 2.16 0.70
CA GLU A 120 0.52 1.70 2.07
C GLU A 120 1.57 2.59 2.75
N MET A 121 2.61 3.00 2.02
CA MET A 121 3.61 3.94 2.51
C MET A 121 3.02 5.33 2.75
N THR A 122 2.09 5.78 1.91
CA THR A 122 1.35 7.04 2.12
C THR A 122 0.49 6.98 3.37
N ASP A 123 -0.17 5.84 3.62
CA ASP A 123 -0.98 5.62 4.83
C ASP A 123 -0.10 5.68 6.10
N ALA A 124 1.14 5.19 6.03
CA ALA A 124 2.12 5.34 7.11
C ALA A 124 2.53 6.81 7.34
N ALA A 125 2.77 7.59 6.29
CA ALA A 125 3.02 9.03 6.41
C ALA A 125 1.85 9.74 7.11
N MET A 126 0.61 9.42 6.70
CA MET A 126 -0.60 10.05 7.23
C MET A 126 -0.77 9.90 8.74
N PHE A 127 -0.30 8.79 9.32
CA PHE A 127 -0.32 8.60 10.76
C PHE A 127 0.43 9.72 11.51
N TYR A 128 1.60 10.12 11.00
CA TYR A 128 2.42 11.17 11.61
C TYR A 128 2.02 12.56 11.15
N THR A 129 1.66 12.74 9.87
CA THR A 129 1.22 14.06 9.39
C THR A 129 -0.09 14.52 10.04
N ASN A 130 -1.00 13.59 10.40
CA ASN A 130 -2.17 13.93 11.19
C ASN A 130 -1.81 14.49 12.58
N ARG A 131 -0.70 14.04 13.18
CA ARG A 131 -0.20 14.60 14.45
C ARG A 131 0.36 16.01 14.25
N ILE A 132 1.08 16.25 13.15
CA ILE A 132 1.56 17.59 12.75
C ILE A 132 0.36 18.52 12.54
N LEU A 133 -0.65 18.10 11.80
CA LEU A 133 -1.86 18.89 11.59
C LEU A 133 -2.57 19.19 12.91
N LYS A 134 -2.66 18.22 13.82
CA LYS A 134 -3.26 18.45 15.14
C LYS A 134 -2.51 19.50 15.95
N GLU A 135 -1.19 19.50 15.88
CA GLU A 135 -0.30 20.38 16.65
C GLU A 135 -0.23 21.79 16.04
N TYR A 136 -0.20 21.91 14.71
CA TYR A 136 0.14 23.17 14.04
C TYR A 136 -1.00 23.84 13.27
N LYS A 137 -2.17 23.21 13.10
CA LYS A 137 -3.28 23.76 12.27
C LYS A 137 -3.72 25.19 12.65
N ASP A 138 -3.65 25.51 13.94
CA ASP A 138 -4.07 26.80 14.50
C ASP A 138 -2.86 27.61 15.01
N VAL A 139 -1.63 27.13 14.75
CA VAL A 139 -0.37 27.71 15.27
C VAL A 139 0.47 28.27 14.14
N ASP A 140 0.81 27.45 13.15
CA ASP A 140 1.63 27.87 12.02
C ASP A 140 1.21 27.13 10.75
N LYS A 141 0.71 27.92 9.80
CA LYS A 141 0.20 27.46 8.51
C LYS A 141 1.28 26.78 7.66
N LYS A 142 2.57 27.11 7.84
CA LYS A 142 3.67 26.49 7.08
C LYS A 142 3.74 24.99 7.27
N HIS A 143 3.49 24.50 8.49
CA HIS A 143 3.46 23.06 8.77
C HIS A 143 2.27 22.36 8.10
N VAL A 144 1.13 23.04 8.03
CA VAL A 144 -0.05 22.53 7.31
C VAL A 144 0.22 22.43 5.82
N ASP A 145 0.83 23.46 5.25
CA ASP A 145 1.14 23.50 3.83
C ASP A 145 2.30 22.52 3.50
N TRP A 146 3.25 22.32 4.41
CA TRP A 146 4.26 21.26 4.33
C TRP A 146 3.64 19.87 4.25
N VAL A 147 2.67 19.56 5.12
CA VAL A 147 1.97 18.26 5.11
C VAL A 147 1.28 18.02 3.76
N LYS A 148 0.59 19.04 3.24
CA LYS A 148 -0.08 18.95 1.94
C LYS A 148 0.91 18.71 0.81
N ALA A 149 2.00 19.48 0.77
CA ALA A 149 3.05 19.34 -0.24
C ALA A 149 3.69 17.94 -0.19
N TYR A 150 4.01 17.45 1.01
CA TYR A 150 4.62 16.14 1.19
C TYR A 150 3.70 14.99 0.73
N LEU A 151 2.44 15.00 1.15
CA LEU A 151 1.47 13.96 0.73
C LEU A 151 1.13 14.03 -0.77
N SER A 152 1.24 15.22 -1.38
CA SER A 152 1.04 15.39 -2.82
C SER A 152 2.09 14.65 -3.64
N ILE A 153 3.34 14.53 -3.17
CA ILE A 153 4.37 13.74 -3.85
C ILE A 153 3.88 12.30 -4.06
N TRP A 154 3.39 11.67 -3.00
CA TRP A 154 2.97 10.26 -3.05
C TRP A 154 1.64 10.06 -3.80
N THR A 155 0.75 11.05 -3.75
CA THR A 155 -0.51 11.03 -4.49
C THR A 155 -0.25 11.12 -6.00
N GLU A 156 0.61 12.04 -6.43
CA GLU A 156 1.02 12.19 -7.83
C GLU A 156 1.86 10.99 -8.29
N LEU A 157 2.70 10.42 -7.41
CA LEU A 157 3.44 9.20 -7.72
C LEU A 157 2.50 8.01 -7.96
N GLN A 158 1.42 7.86 -7.17
CA GLN A 158 0.41 6.84 -7.42
C GLN A 158 -0.31 7.04 -8.75
N ALA A 159 -0.66 8.29 -9.10
CA ALA A 159 -1.27 8.63 -10.38
C ALA A 159 -0.32 8.28 -11.54
N TYR A 160 0.94 8.69 -11.42
CA TYR A 160 2.03 8.38 -12.34
C TYR A 160 2.21 6.87 -12.57
N ILE A 161 2.33 6.10 -11.49
CA ILE A 161 2.48 4.64 -11.57
C ILE A 161 1.26 4.02 -12.24
N LYS A 162 0.05 4.47 -11.89
CA LYS A 162 -1.18 3.94 -12.49
C LYS A 162 -1.22 4.16 -14.01
N GLU A 163 -0.74 5.30 -14.49
CA GLU A 163 -0.75 5.66 -15.91
C GLU A 163 0.35 4.96 -16.72
N TYR A 164 1.58 4.88 -16.19
CA TYR A 164 2.74 4.45 -16.97
C TYR A 164 3.33 3.09 -16.56
N HIS A 165 3.07 2.64 -15.33
CA HIS A 165 3.74 1.51 -14.67
C HIS A 165 2.78 0.62 -13.87
N THR A 166 1.56 0.42 -14.38
CA THR A 166 0.44 -0.16 -13.62
C THR A 166 0.77 -1.50 -12.96
N THR A 167 1.59 -2.33 -13.62
CA THR A 167 1.97 -3.67 -13.17
C THR A 167 3.45 -3.82 -12.80
N GLY A 168 4.18 -2.71 -12.68
CA GLY A 168 5.62 -2.71 -12.43
C GLY A 168 6.34 -1.69 -13.31
N LEU A 169 7.62 -1.45 -13.02
CA LEU A 169 8.48 -0.59 -13.81
C LEU A 169 8.50 -1.03 -15.29
N THR A 170 8.28 -0.08 -16.19
CA THR A 170 8.19 -0.32 -17.64
C THR A 170 9.55 -0.15 -18.27
N TRP A 171 10.15 -1.27 -18.69
CA TRP A 171 11.41 -1.30 -19.42
C TRP A 171 11.19 -1.17 -20.93
N SER A 172 12.19 -0.67 -21.64
CA SER A 172 12.18 -0.65 -23.10
C SER A 172 12.14 -2.07 -23.65
N LYS A 173 11.38 -2.26 -24.74
CA LYS A 173 11.34 -3.54 -25.48
C LYS A 173 12.52 -3.69 -26.44
N THR A 174 13.27 -2.62 -26.66
CA THR A 174 14.41 -2.54 -27.58
C THR A 174 15.59 -1.88 -26.87
N GLY A 175 16.79 -2.01 -27.44
CA GLY A 175 18.01 -1.48 -26.84
C GLY A 175 18.77 -2.51 -26.00
N PRO A 176 19.94 -2.14 -25.46
CA PRO A 176 20.79 -3.06 -24.69
C PRO A 176 20.13 -3.45 -23.36
N VAL A 177 20.53 -4.61 -22.82
CA VAL A 177 20.14 -5.01 -21.46
C VAL A 177 20.82 -4.06 -20.47
N ALA A 178 20.08 -3.56 -19.49
CA ALA A 178 20.63 -2.63 -18.50
C ALA A 178 21.81 -3.27 -17.76
N ALA A 179 22.91 -2.52 -17.66
CA ALA A 179 24.11 -2.93 -16.96
C ALA A 179 24.64 -1.78 -16.11
N GLU A 180 25.39 -2.13 -15.07
CA GLU A 180 26.08 -1.18 -14.21
C GLU A 180 27.10 -0.38 -15.05
N GLY A 181 27.09 0.95 -14.92
CA GLY A 181 27.97 1.84 -15.69
C GLY A 181 27.39 2.37 -17.01
N ALA A 182 26.15 2.04 -17.37
CA ALA A 182 25.44 2.65 -18.52
C ALA A 182 25.02 4.12 -18.30
N ASN A 183 25.66 4.82 -17.35
CA ASN A 183 25.55 6.27 -17.24
C ASN A 183 26.08 6.88 -18.54
N ALA A 184 25.25 7.68 -19.19
CA ALA A 184 25.61 8.42 -20.39
C ALA A 184 26.93 9.21 -20.19
N PRO A 185 27.76 9.32 -21.24
CA PRO A 185 29.03 10.03 -21.14
C PRO A 185 28.82 11.51 -20.79
N CYS A 186 29.66 11.98 -19.86
CA CYS A 186 29.88 13.40 -19.60
C CYS A 186 30.46 14.09 -20.85
N ALA A 187 30.08 15.35 -21.06
CA ALA A 187 30.35 16.16 -22.25
C ALA A 187 31.86 16.42 -22.52
N PRO A 188 32.22 16.78 -23.76
CA PRO A 188 33.33 17.68 -24.05
C PRO A 188 32.87 19.00 -24.73
N PRO A 189 33.76 20.01 -24.84
CA PRO A 189 33.46 21.41 -24.54
C PRO A 189 33.19 22.30 -25.76
N GLY A 190 32.52 23.43 -25.51
CA GLY A 190 32.69 24.69 -26.24
C GLY A 190 32.07 24.78 -27.63
N GLY A 191 30.92 25.46 -27.74
CA GLY A 191 30.37 25.93 -29.01
C GLY A 191 29.21 26.89 -28.76
N ALA A 192 29.28 28.07 -29.36
CA ALA A 192 28.43 29.23 -29.11
C ALA A 192 26.91 28.98 -29.25
N ALA A 193 26.13 29.76 -28.50
CA ALA A 193 24.67 29.75 -28.45
C ALA A 193 24.01 30.06 -29.82
N PRO A 194 22.91 29.38 -30.18
CA PRO A 194 21.93 29.92 -31.10
C PRO A 194 20.87 30.74 -30.33
N ALA A 195 20.44 31.85 -30.93
CA ALA A 195 19.46 32.78 -30.39
C ALA A 195 18.05 32.15 -30.21
N PRO A 196 17.23 32.65 -29.27
CA PRO A 196 15.89 32.13 -29.03
C PRO A 196 14.94 32.42 -30.22
N PRO A 197 14.00 31.51 -30.55
CA PRO A 197 12.95 31.80 -31.51
C PRO A 197 11.97 32.84 -30.94
N GLY A 198 11.59 33.81 -31.78
CA GLY A 198 10.76 34.95 -31.39
C GLY A 198 9.31 34.60 -31.05
N PRO A 199 8.61 35.50 -30.33
CA PRO A 199 7.23 35.29 -29.90
C PRO A 199 6.25 35.38 -31.09
N PRO A 200 5.16 34.58 -31.08
CA PRO A 200 4.12 34.68 -32.10
C PRO A 200 3.29 35.98 -31.98
N PRO A 201 2.71 36.48 -33.09
CA PRO A 201 2.05 37.79 -33.18
C PRO A 201 0.68 37.84 -32.46
N PRO A 202 0.24 39.04 -32.03
CA PRO A 202 -0.99 39.24 -31.27
C PRO A 202 -2.25 39.25 -32.16
N PRO A 203 -3.40 38.71 -31.70
CA PRO A 203 -4.70 38.96 -32.32
C PRO A 203 -5.26 40.35 -31.95
N ALA A 204 -5.87 41.03 -32.92
CA ALA A 204 -6.60 42.30 -32.75
C ALA A 204 -8.05 42.10 -32.22
N PRO A 205 -8.74 43.16 -31.72
CA PRO A 205 -9.79 43.05 -30.71
C PRO A 205 -11.23 43.28 -31.21
N ALA A 206 -12.22 42.76 -30.45
CA ALA A 206 -13.53 43.39 -30.10
C ALA A 206 -14.50 42.32 -29.51
N PRO A 207 -15.61 42.67 -28.81
CA PRO A 207 -15.95 43.90 -28.07
C PRO A 207 -16.31 43.63 -26.59
N THR A 208 -16.43 44.73 -25.85
CA THR A 208 -16.84 44.86 -24.45
C THR A 208 -18.27 44.39 -24.15
N CYS A 209 -18.45 43.64 -23.07
CA CYS A 209 -19.66 43.66 -22.25
C CYS A 209 -19.27 43.68 -20.76
N SER A 210 -19.96 44.55 -20.03
CA SER A 210 -19.67 45.02 -18.69
C SER A 210 -19.99 44.01 -17.58
N GLY A 211 -19.16 44.03 -16.52
CA GLY A 211 -19.59 43.90 -15.13
C GLY A 211 -19.64 42.50 -14.50
N ALA A 212 -18.70 42.20 -13.60
CA ALA A 212 -18.94 41.91 -12.16
C ALA A 212 -17.69 41.32 -11.49
N ASP A 213 -17.38 41.81 -10.28
CA ASP A 213 -16.24 41.41 -9.44
C ASP A 213 -16.26 39.92 -9.03
N PRO A 214 -15.12 39.18 -9.08
CA PRO A 214 -15.05 37.77 -8.68
C PRO A 214 -15.13 37.53 -7.16
N SER A 215 -15.08 38.59 -6.34
CA SER A 215 -15.09 38.50 -4.88
C SER A 215 -16.50 38.43 -4.29
N ALA A 216 -17.51 38.95 -4.99
CA ALA A 216 -18.91 38.91 -4.55
C ALA A 216 -19.57 37.54 -4.78
N SER A 217 -19.20 36.84 -5.86
CA SER A 217 -19.80 35.55 -6.22
C SER A 217 -19.43 34.41 -5.26
N ARG A 218 -18.25 34.45 -4.63
CA ARG A 218 -17.86 33.40 -3.65
C ARG A 218 -18.59 33.57 -2.32
N SER A 219 -18.76 34.80 -1.84
CA SER A 219 -19.51 35.08 -0.61
C SER A 219 -21.02 34.82 -0.75
N ALA A 220 -21.58 35.03 -1.95
CA ALA A 220 -22.97 34.68 -2.26
C ALA A 220 -23.18 33.15 -2.28
N LEU A 221 -22.23 32.38 -2.80
CA LEU A 221 -22.25 30.92 -2.82
C LEU A 221 -22.20 30.29 -1.43
N PHE A 222 -21.45 30.88 -0.49
CA PHE A 222 -21.42 30.39 0.90
C PHE A 222 -22.66 30.81 1.71
N ALA A 223 -23.28 31.94 1.40
CA ALA A 223 -24.55 32.34 2.01
C ALA A 223 -25.74 31.46 1.53
N GLU A 224 -25.69 30.95 0.30
CA GLU A 224 -26.74 30.10 -0.27
C GLU A 224 -26.71 28.66 0.27
N ILE A 225 -25.52 28.18 0.65
CA ILE A 225 -25.32 26.86 1.30
C ILE A 225 -25.79 26.85 2.77
N ASN A 226 -25.83 28.01 3.45
CA ASN A 226 -26.22 28.12 4.86
C ASN A 226 -27.73 28.31 5.11
N ARG A 227 -28.61 28.03 4.13
CA ARG A 227 -30.08 28.21 4.26
C ARG A 227 -30.85 27.05 4.93
N GLY A 228 -30.17 26.02 5.44
CA GLY A 228 -30.82 24.93 6.17
C GLY A 228 -31.94 24.23 5.39
N GLU A 229 -33.05 23.88 6.06
CA GLU A 229 -34.16 23.08 5.52
C GLU A 229 -34.89 23.69 4.29
N GLY A 230 -34.66 24.98 3.98
CA GLY A 230 -35.29 25.70 2.87
C GLY A 230 -34.72 25.42 1.47
N ILE A 231 -33.70 24.56 1.33
CA ILE A 231 -33.04 24.32 0.03
C ILE A 231 -33.89 23.45 -0.93
N THR A 232 -34.91 22.78 -0.42
CA THR A 232 -35.73 21.82 -1.19
C THR A 232 -36.84 22.45 -2.02
N SER A 233 -37.21 23.71 -1.76
CA SER A 233 -38.28 24.43 -2.48
C SER A 233 -37.85 25.00 -3.84
N GLY A 234 -36.55 24.99 -4.17
CA GLY A 234 -36.02 25.46 -5.45
C GLY A 234 -35.84 24.37 -6.53
N LEU A 235 -36.09 23.11 -6.18
CA LEU A 235 -35.92 21.98 -7.11
C LEU A 235 -37.17 21.81 -7.98
N ARG A 236 -37.00 21.75 -9.30
CA ARG A 236 -38.11 21.43 -10.23
C ARG A 236 -38.72 20.08 -9.84
N HIS A 237 -40.03 20.07 -9.61
CA HIS A 237 -40.77 18.86 -9.31
C HIS A 237 -40.81 17.95 -10.54
N VAL A 238 -40.30 16.73 -10.40
CA VAL A 238 -40.28 15.72 -11.46
C VAL A 238 -41.65 15.07 -11.58
N SER A 239 -42.31 15.21 -12.73
CA SER A 239 -43.61 14.59 -13.04
C SER A 239 -43.49 13.06 -13.09
N ASP A 240 -44.59 12.35 -12.85
CA ASP A 240 -44.59 10.89 -12.71
C ASP A 240 -44.18 10.16 -14.01
N ASP A 241 -44.37 10.80 -15.16
CA ASP A 241 -43.90 10.40 -16.50
C ASP A 241 -42.36 10.42 -16.66
N MET A 242 -41.63 11.14 -15.80
CA MET A 242 -40.16 11.17 -15.79
C MET A 242 -39.54 10.21 -14.75
N LYS A 243 -40.36 9.48 -13.99
CA LYS A 243 -39.89 8.52 -12.99
C LYS A 243 -39.81 7.12 -13.60
N THR A 244 -38.61 6.56 -13.67
CA THR A 244 -38.33 5.24 -14.27
C THR A 244 -39.07 4.06 -13.63
N HIS A 245 -39.65 4.23 -12.43
CA HIS A 245 -40.47 3.22 -11.75
C HIS A 245 -41.99 3.39 -12.00
N LYS A 246 -42.43 4.51 -12.59
CA LYS A 246 -43.84 4.79 -12.91
C LYS A 246 -44.11 4.89 -14.41
N ASN A 247 -43.08 5.10 -15.23
CA ASN A 247 -43.17 5.07 -16.69
C ASN A 247 -42.34 3.92 -17.28
N PRO A 248 -42.97 2.78 -17.65
CA PRO A 248 -42.29 1.62 -18.21
C PRO A 248 -41.55 1.88 -19.53
N ALA A 249 -41.90 2.94 -20.27
CA ALA A 249 -41.29 3.27 -21.55
C ALA A 249 -39.83 3.78 -21.43
N LEU A 250 -39.40 4.24 -20.23
CA LEU A 250 -38.06 4.77 -19.98
C LEU A 250 -37.00 3.69 -19.67
N LYS A 251 -37.38 2.41 -19.64
CA LYS A 251 -36.51 1.31 -19.17
C LYS A 251 -35.57 0.74 -20.25
N ASN A 252 -35.69 1.18 -21.50
CA ASN A 252 -35.02 0.57 -22.66
C ASN A 252 -33.98 1.45 -23.40
N GLN A 253 -33.37 2.44 -22.74
CA GLN A 253 -32.20 3.13 -23.31
C GLN A 253 -30.99 2.97 -22.37
N GLY A 254 -29.93 2.37 -22.91
CA GLY A 254 -28.87 1.70 -22.16
C GLY A 254 -27.72 2.56 -21.64
N GLY A 255 -26.95 1.96 -20.73
CA GLY A 255 -25.66 2.44 -20.22
C GLY A 255 -25.44 2.10 -18.74
N PRO A 256 -24.24 1.64 -18.31
CA PRO A 256 -24.01 1.18 -16.94
C PRO A 256 -23.80 2.35 -15.96
N VAL A 257 -24.66 2.47 -14.95
CA VAL A 257 -24.58 3.50 -13.89
C VAL A 257 -23.96 2.92 -12.61
N ARG A 258 -22.90 3.58 -12.12
CA ARG A 258 -22.20 3.34 -10.85
C ARG A 258 -23.11 3.59 -9.64
N SER A 259 -23.11 2.68 -8.66
CA SER A 259 -23.73 2.89 -7.34
C SER A 259 -22.69 3.31 -6.28
N GLY A 260 -23.00 4.36 -5.52
CA GLY A 260 -22.22 4.84 -4.38
C GLY A 260 -22.41 4.00 -3.09
N PRO A 261 -21.68 4.32 -2.01
CA PRO A 261 -21.60 3.49 -0.80
C PRO A 261 -22.88 3.59 0.06
N LYS A 262 -23.34 2.46 0.62
CA LYS A 262 -24.50 2.41 1.54
C LYS A 262 -24.07 2.52 3.02
N PRO A 263 -24.87 3.16 3.90
CA PRO A 263 -24.64 3.21 5.35
C PRO A 263 -24.97 1.88 6.06
N PHE A 264 -24.39 1.73 7.27
CA PHE A 264 -24.42 0.57 8.17
C PHE A 264 -25.77 0.40 8.89
N THR A 265 -26.36 -0.79 8.87
CA THR A 265 -27.48 -1.18 9.76
C THR A 265 -27.28 -2.61 10.30
N ALA A 266 -27.59 -2.79 11.59
CA ALA A 266 -27.35 -3.99 12.40
C ALA A 266 -28.32 -5.17 12.09
N PRO A 267 -27.95 -6.43 12.40
CA PRO A 267 -28.67 -7.62 11.93
C PRO A 267 -29.81 -8.10 12.85
N LYS A 268 -30.89 -8.62 12.25
CA LYS A 268 -31.93 -9.47 12.88
C LYS A 268 -32.41 -10.57 11.91
N PRO A 269 -33.04 -11.66 12.41
CA PRO A 269 -32.79 -13.03 11.95
C PRO A 269 -33.62 -13.50 10.74
N ALA A 270 -33.15 -14.60 10.16
CA ALA A 270 -33.54 -15.21 8.89
C ALA A 270 -35.00 -15.68 8.79
N CYS A 271 -35.56 -15.57 7.58
CA CYS A 271 -36.49 -16.54 7.00
C CYS A 271 -36.44 -16.51 5.45
N SER A 272 -36.49 -17.74 4.90
CA SER A 272 -36.60 -18.25 3.53
C SER A 272 -36.96 -17.29 2.37
N GLY A 273 -36.15 -17.34 1.30
CA GLY A 273 -36.46 -16.77 -0.02
C GLY A 273 -35.34 -17.03 -1.04
N ASN A 274 -35.71 -17.61 -2.19
CA ASN A 274 -34.91 -18.21 -3.27
C ASN A 274 -33.64 -17.48 -3.79
N PRO A 275 -32.69 -18.24 -4.39
CA PRO A 275 -31.32 -17.78 -4.67
C PRO A 275 -31.29 -16.77 -5.81
N THR A 276 -31.04 -15.50 -5.47
CA THR A 276 -30.57 -14.52 -6.45
C THR A 276 -29.08 -14.73 -6.65
N THR A 277 -28.73 -15.12 -7.87
CA THR A 277 -27.36 -15.31 -8.37
C THR A 277 -26.55 -14.04 -8.17
N LYS A 278 -25.82 -13.96 -7.05
CA LYS A 278 -24.76 -12.98 -6.86
C LYS A 278 -23.70 -13.27 -7.93
N THR A 279 -23.55 -12.35 -8.86
CA THR A 279 -22.42 -12.30 -9.79
C THR A 279 -21.13 -12.34 -8.97
N SER A 280 -20.44 -13.47 -9.06
CA SER A 280 -19.16 -13.69 -8.42
C SER A 280 -18.13 -12.71 -9.00
N PRO A 281 -17.25 -12.14 -8.17
CA PRO A 281 -16.08 -11.42 -8.68
C PRO A 281 -15.28 -12.37 -9.58
N LYS A 282 -14.77 -11.87 -10.72
CA LYS A 282 -13.90 -12.65 -11.62
C LYS A 282 -12.82 -13.34 -10.79
N LYS A 283 -12.91 -14.66 -10.71
CA LYS A 283 -12.04 -15.50 -9.90
C LYS A 283 -10.74 -15.72 -10.67
N GLU A 284 -9.62 -15.35 -10.06
CA GLU A 284 -8.28 -15.68 -10.57
C GLU A 284 -8.14 -17.21 -10.59
N PRO A 285 -7.46 -17.80 -11.59
CA PRO A 285 -7.34 -19.25 -11.69
C PRO A 285 -6.57 -19.82 -10.49
N PRO A 286 -6.92 -21.03 -10.01
CA PRO A 286 -6.16 -21.70 -8.98
C PRO A 286 -4.73 -21.98 -9.48
N LEU A 287 -3.74 -21.70 -8.63
CA LEU A 287 -2.32 -21.86 -8.95
C LEU A 287 -1.67 -22.75 -7.89
N LEU A 288 -0.95 -23.78 -8.33
CA LEU A 288 -0.03 -24.54 -7.48
C LEU A 288 1.21 -24.83 -8.32
N GLU A 289 2.25 -24.02 -8.16
CA GLU A 289 3.52 -24.19 -8.87
C GLU A 289 4.70 -23.67 -8.07
N LEU A 290 5.89 -24.17 -8.42
CA LEU A 290 7.16 -23.66 -7.89
C LEU A 290 7.70 -22.58 -8.83
N GLU A 291 7.65 -21.32 -8.40
CA GLU A 291 8.24 -20.19 -9.09
C GLU A 291 9.62 -19.90 -8.48
N GLY A 292 10.67 -20.39 -9.14
CA GLY A 292 12.04 -20.29 -8.65
C GLY A 292 12.26 -21.10 -7.36
N LYS A 293 12.24 -20.42 -6.21
CA LYS A 293 12.34 -21.05 -4.87
C LYS A 293 11.04 -20.92 -4.07
N LYS A 294 9.99 -20.31 -4.65
CA LYS A 294 8.75 -19.99 -3.96
C LYS A 294 7.63 -20.87 -4.49
N TRP A 295 7.10 -21.73 -3.64
CA TRP A 295 5.84 -22.43 -3.91
C TRP A 295 4.70 -21.43 -3.80
N ARG A 296 3.92 -21.29 -4.87
CA ARG A 296 2.73 -20.43 -4.92
C ARG A 296 1.50 -21.31 -4.91
N VAL A 297 0.69 -21.19 -3.86
CA VAL A 297 -0.60 -21.88 -3.72
C VAL A 297 -1.66 -20.80 -3.64
N GLU A 298 -2.30 -20.47 -4.76
CA GLU A 298 -3.15 -19.29 -4.85
C GLU A 298 -4.55 -19.60 -5.37
N ASN A 299 -5.56 -18.88 -4.88
CA ASN A 299 -6.93 -18.86 -5.39
C ASN A 299 -7.66 -20.22 -5.43
N HIS A 300 -7.18 -21.21 -4.66
CA HIS A 300 -7.87 -22.49 -4.50
C HIS A 300 -9.16 -22.32 -3.70
N GLU A 301 -10.24 -22.95 -4.15
CA GLU A 301 -11.48 -23.02 -3.39
C GLU A 301 -12.00 -24.45 -3.36
N ASN A 302 -12.36 -24.94 -2.16
CA ASN A 302 -12.85 -26.31 -1.96
C ASN A 302 -11.84 -27.40 -2.36
N ALA A 303 -10.53 -27.09 -2.33
CA ALA A 303 -9.48 -28.04 -2.66
C ALA A 303 -8.93 -28.70 -1.39
N THR A 304 -9.28 -29.96 -1.13
CA THR A 304 -8.98 -30.64 0.14
C THR A 304 -7.72 -31.51 0.10
N ASN A 305 -7.04 -31.58 -1.04
CA ASN A 305 -5.94 -32.52 -1.31
C ASN A 305 -4.74 -31.84 -1.97
N LEU A 306 -4.47 -30.57 -1.65
CA LEU A 306 -3.28 -29.89 -2.16
C LEU A 306 -2.05 -30.44 -1.44
N VAL A 307 -1.02 -30.84 -2.20
CA VAL A 307 0.20 -31.43 -1.65
C VAL A 307 1.42 -30.82 -2.33
N ILE A 308 2.39 -30.39 -1.53
CA ILE A 308 3.74 -30.06 -1.97
C ILE A 308 4.66 -31.18 -1.45
N SER A 309 5.13 -32.05 -2.34
CA SER A 309 5.98 -33.20 -2.01
C SER A 309 7.48 -32.90 -2.13
N ASP A 310 7.86 -32.13 -3.15
CA ASP A 310 9.26 -31.97 -3.57
C ASP A 310 9.87 -30.70 -2.96
N THR A 311 10.04 -30.72 -1.64
CA THR A 311 10.54 -29.57 -0.88
C THR A 311 12.06 -29.56 -0.72
N GLU A 312 12.63 -28.35 -0.70
CA GLU A 312 14.03 -28.11 -0.37
C GLU A 312 14.17 -27.08 0.75
N LEU A 313 15.23 -27.19 1.57
CA LEU A 313 15.53 -26.29 2.70
C LEU A 313 15.52 -24.80 2.36
N LYS A 314 15.86 -24.43 1.13
CA LYS A 314 15.94 -23.04 0.66
C LYS A 314 14.61 -22.50 0.12
N GLN A 315 13.60 -23.35 -0.04
CA GLN A 315 12.32 -22.98 -0.60
C GLN A 315 11.41 -22.36 0.46
N VAL A 316 10.47 -21.57 0.00
CA VAL A 316 9.43 -20.94 0.82
C VAL A 316 8.07 -21.24 0.21
N ALA A 317 7.02 -21.35 1.02
CA ALA A 317 5.65 -21.53 0.53
C ALA A 317 4.79 -20.30 0.81
N TYR A 318 4.05 -19.85 -0.19
CA TYR A 318 3.12 -18.72 -0.10
C TYR A 318 1.72 -19.16 -0.50
N VAL A 319 0.82 -19.14 0.47
CA VAL A 319 -0.56 -19.58 0.34
C VAL A 319 -1.46 -18.35 0.34
N PHE A 320 -2.14 -18.07 -0.76
CA PHE A 320 -2.86 -16.81 -0.94
C PHE A 320 -4.29 -17.02 -1.41
N LYS A 321 -5.26 -16.36 -0.76
CA LYS A 321 -6.69 -16.40 -1.16
C LYS A 321 -7.29 -17.81 -1.25
N CYS A 322 -6.73 -18.79 -0.54
CA CYS A 322 -7.31 -20.12 -0.49
C CYS A 322 -8.54 -20.13 0.43
N THR A 323 -9.65 -20.70 -0.04
CA THR A 323 -10.90 -20.80 0.73
C THR A 323 -11.36 -22.25 0.86
N ASN A 324 -11.75 -22.67 2.07
CA ASN A 324 -12.25 -24.03 2.33
C ASN A 324 -11.34 -25.12 1.75
N SER A 325 -10.04 -25.01 2.00
CA SER A 325 -9.03 -25.84 1.35
C SER A 325 -8.07 -26.44 2.37
N THR A 326 -7.34 -27.48 1.97
CA THR A 326 -6.34 -28.13 2.80
C THR A 326 -5.06 -28.32 2.00
N LEU A 327 -3.94 -27.86 2.57
CA LEU A 327 -2.61 -27.96 2.00
C LEU A 327 -1.72 -28.79 2.92
N GLN A 328 -1.04 -29.78 2.34
CA GLN A 328 0.01 -30.53 2.99
C GLN A 328 1.37 -30.18 2.39
N VAL A 329 2.32 -29.74 3.22
CA VAL A 329 3.70 -29.47 2.82
C VAL A 329 4.60 -30.53 3.45
N LYS A 330 5.05 -31.49 2.64
CA LYS A 330 5.89 -32.60 3.11
C LYS A 330 7.36 -32.20 3.05
N GLY A 331 8.16 -32.72 3.97
CA GLY A 331 9.58 -32.43 4.08
C GLY A 331 9.87 -31.09 4.75
N LYS A 332 11.05 -30.52 4.45
CA LYS A 332 11.61 -29.41 5.22
C LYS A 332 11.86 -28.19 4.35
N ILE A 333 11.24 -27.07 4.69
CA ILE A 333 11.38 -25.79 3.98
C ILE A 333 11.79 -24.64 4.90
N ASN A 334 12.15 -23.50 4.30
CA ASN A 334 12.61 -22.34 5.06
C ASN A 334 11.48 -21.66 5.82
N SER A 335 10.37 -21.34 5.14
CA SER A 335 9.23 -20.65 5.75
C SER A 335 7.92 -20.87 4.99
N ILE A 336 6.80 -20.68 5.67
CA ILE A 336 5.45 -20.72 5.10
C ILE A 336 4.73 -19.43 5.45
N THR A 337 4.11 -18.78 4.47
CA THR A 337 3.24 -17.61 4.68
C THR A 337 1.86 -17.92 4.16
N ILE A 338 0.84 -17.77 5.01
CA ILE A 338 -0.57 -17.84 4.69
C ILE A 338 -1.11 -16.41 4.69
N ASP A 339 -1.63 -15.94 3.56
CA ASP A 339 -2.20 -14.60 3.42
C ASP A 339 -3.61 -14.64 2.83
N ASN A 340 -4.53 -13.90 3.46
CA ASN A 340 -5.89 -13.69 2.97
C ASN A 340 -6.67 -14.99 2.71
N CYS A 341 -6.41 -16.04 3.50
CA CYS A 341 -7.05 -17.33 3.39
C CYS A 341 -8.25 -17.46 4.35
N LYS A 342 -9.21 -18.32 4.01
CA LYS A 342 -10.43 -18.54 4.81
C LYS A 342 -10.74 -20.02 4.94
N LYS A 343 -10.96 -20.55 6.14
CA LYS A 343 -11.22 -21.99 6.31
C LYS A 343 -10.11 -22.85 5.70
N LEU A 344 -8.86 -22.52 6.02
CA LEU A 344 -7.69 -23.20 5.47
C LEU A 344 -7.11 -24.15 6.51
N GLY A 345 -6.91 -25.40 6.13
CA GLY A 345 -6.05 -26.34 6.86
C GLY A 345 -4.65 -26.37 6.25
N LEU A 346 -3.62 -26.18 7.06
CA LEU A 346 -2.22 -26.40 6.70
C LEU A 346 -1.66 -27.51 7.58
N VAL A 347 -1.10 -28.54 6.97
CA VAL A 347 -0.30 -29.57 7.64
C VAL A 347 1.10 -29.54 7.06
N PHE A 348 2.14 -29.48 7.89
CA PHE A 348 3.52 -29.48 7.40
C PHE A 348 4.46 -30.25 8.31
N ASP A 349 5.57 -30.75 7.75
CA ASP A 349 6.57 -31.49 8.54
C ASP A 349 7.50 -30.52 9.28
N ASP A 350 8.51 -29.96 8.61
CA ASP A 350 9.50 -29.09 9.25
C ASP A 350 9.60 -27.72 8.57
N VAL A 351 9.67 -26.66 9.39
CA VAL A 351 9.97 -25.30 8.96
C VAL A 351 11.19 -24.79 9.72
N VAL A 352 12.19 -24.31 8.97
CA VAL A 352 13.46 -23.85 9.56
C VAL A 352 13.30 -22.49 10.25
N GLY A 353 12.55 -21.59 9.64
CA GLY A 353 12.38 -20.21 10.11
C GLY A 353 11.04 -20.02 10.80
N ILE A 354 10.04 -19.58 10.04
CA ILE A 354 8.78 -19.08 10.58
C ILE A 354 7.59 -19.55 9.75
N VAL A 355 6.45 -19.75 10.41
CA VAL A 355 5.14 -19.81 9.77
C VAL A 355 4.38 -18.54 10.09
N GLU A 356 3.98 -17.80 9.06
CA GLU A 356 3.24 -16.55 9.20
C GLU A 356 1.80 -16.72 8.71
N ILE A 357 0.83 -16.31 9.53
CA ILE A 357 -0.58 -16.25 9.18
C ILE A 357 -1.02 -14.79 9.20
N ILE A 358 -1.39 -14.27 8.04
CA ILE A 358 -1.65 -12.85 7.81
C ILE A 358 -3.04 -12.68 7.21
N ASN A 359 -3.81 -11.72 7.72
CA ASN A 359 -5.06 -11.25 7.10
C ASN A 359 -6.07 -12.39 6.80
N SER A 360 -6.07 -13.44 7.61
CA SER A 360 -6.82 -14.68 7.33
C SER A 360 -7.96 -14.91 8.33
N ARG A 361 -8.80 -15.93 8.08
CA ARG A 361 -9.89 -16.29 8.99
C ARG A 361 -10.12 -17.79 9.06
N ASP A 362 -10.36 -18.34 10.25
CA ASP A 362 -10.63 -19.77 10.44
C ASP A 362 -9.51 -20.62 9.80
N VAL A 363 -8.30 -20.46 10.33
CA VAL A 363 -7.09 -21.16 9.84
C VAL A 363 -6.66 -22.18 10.88
N LYS A 364 -6.40 -23.41 10.43
CA LYS A 364 -5.85 -24.48 11.25
C LYS A 364 -4.46 -24.83 10.73
N VAL A 365 -3.47 -24.75 11.59
CA VAL A 365 -2.08 -25.03 11.28
C VAL A 365 -1.61 -26.18 12.15
N GLN A 366 -1.12 -27.27 11.55
CA GLN A 366 -0.59 -28.41 12.25
C GLN A 366 0.84 -28.70 11.81
N VAL A 367 1.75 -28.70 12.78
CA VAL A 367 3.14 -29.10 12.57
C VAL A 367 3.32 -30.56 12.99
N MET A 368 3.98 -31.35 12.15
CA MET A 368 4.33 -32.75 12.43
C MET A 368 5.76 -32.89 12.96
N GLY A 369 6.68 -32.04 12.48
CA GLY A 369 8.08 -31.94 12.87
C GLY A 369 8.35 -30.70 13.71
N LYS A 370 9.40 -29.94 13.40
CA LYS A 370 9.81 -28.75 14.17
C LYS A 370 9.46 -27.44 13.46
N VAL A 371 9.05 -26.44 14.26
CA VAL A 371 8.91 -25.03 13.87
C VAL A 371 9.37 -24.15 15.03
N PRO A 372 10.29 -23.19 14.82
CA PRO A 372 10.75 -22.29 15.88
C PRO A 372 9.77 -21.17 16.24
N THR A 373 9.08 -20.61 15.24
CA THR A 373 8.23 -19.43 15.44
C THR A 373 6.98 -19.51 14.57
N ILE A 374 5.84 -19.15 15.16
CA ILE A 374 4.58 -18.93 14.44
C ILE A 374 4.10 -17.51 14.73
N SER A 375 3.87 -16.74 13.67
CA SER A 375 3.37 -15.38 13.74
C SER A 375 1.94 -15.29 13.24
N ILE A 376 1.03 -14.70 14.02
CA ILE A 376 -0.39 -14.58 13.72
C ILE A 376 -0.78 -13.10 13.69
N ASN A 377 -0.91 -12.53 12.50
CA ASN A 377 -1.18 -11.11 12.30
C ASN A 377 -2.50 -10.87 11.59
N LYS A 378 -3.35 -9.99 12.13
CA LYS A 378 -4.61 -9.58 11.50
C LYS A 378 -5.50 -10.78 11.13
N THR A 379 -5.56 -11.78 11.98
CA THR A 379 -6.25 -13.04 11.70
C THR A 379 -7.31 -13.32 12.77
N ASP A 380 -8.51 -13.72 12.34
CA ASP A 380 -9.63 -14.05 13.23
C ASP A 380 -9.90 -15.56 13.19
N GLY A 381 -9.75 -16.27 14.31
CA GLY A 381 -9.93 -17.72 14.38
C GLY A 381 -8.71 -18.46 13.86
N CYS A 382 -7.78 -18.79 14.74
CA CYS A 382 -6.56 -19.52 14.39
C CYS A 382 -6.25 -20.61 15.42
N HIS A 383 -6.23 -21.87 14.97
CA HIS A 383 -5.84 -23.01 15.79
C HIS A 383 -4.47 -23.53 15.36
N VAL A 384 -3.53 -23.57 16.30
CA VAL A 384 -2.15 -24.02 16.07
C VAL A 384 -1.94 -25.33 16.82
N TYR A 385 -1.80 -26.44 16.10
CA TYR A 385 -1.52 -27.77 16.64
C TYR A 385 -0.01 -28.00 16.60
N LEU A 386 0.61 -28.01 17.79
CA LEU A 386 2.04 -28.25 17.94
C LEU A 386 2.36 -29.75 17.93
N SER A 387 3.58 -30.10 17.55
CA SER A 387 4.13 -31.44 17.70
C SER A 387 4.90 -31.54 19.02
N LYS A 388 5.26 -32.77 19.42
CA LYS A 388 6.17 -32.98 20.57
C LYS A 388 7.56 -32.37 20.36
N SER A 389 7.98 -32.16 19.10
CA SER A 389 9.28 -31.58 18.75
C SER A 389 9.25 -30.07 18.51
N SER A 390 8.07 -29.44 18.61
CA SER A 390 7.89 -27.99 18.46
C SER A 390 7.30 -27.32 19.71
N LEU A 391 7.48 -27.92 20.89
CA LEU A 391 6.99 -27.35 22.16
C LEU A 391 7.75 -26.08 22.56
N ASP A 392 8.95 -25.87 22.01
CA ASP A 392 9.76 -24.66 22.13
C ASP A 392 9.36 -23.56 21.13
N CYS A 393 8.27 -23.73 20.38
CA CYS A 393 7.80 -22.76 19.41
C CYS A 393 7.34 -21.45 20.06
N GLU A 394 7.89 -20.33 19.61
CA GLU A 394 7.42 -18.99 19.99
C GLU A 394 6.17 -18.61 19.20
N ILE A 395 5.13 -18.14 19.89
CA ILE A 395 3.92 -17.62 19.26
C ILE A 395 3.91 -16.10 19.39
N VAL A 396 3.92 -15.41 18.25
CA VAL A 396 3.87 -13.95 18.18
C VAL A 396 2.56 -13.54 17.53
N SER A 397 1.75 -12.73 18.20
CA SER A 397 0.45 -12.31 17.68
C SER A 397 0.27 -10.79 17.66
N ALA A 398 -0.39 -10.27 16.62
CA ALA A 398 -0.73 -8.86 16.51
C ALA A 398 -2.07 -8.66 15.80
N LYS A 399 -2.98 -7.86 16.38
CA LYS A 399 -4.29 -7.54 15.79
C LYS A 399 -5.10 -8.79 15.39
N SER A 400 -4.96 -9.88 16.14
CA SER A 400 -5.61 -11.16 15.88
C SER A 400 -6.54 -11.53 17.03
N SER A 401 -7.56 -12.32 16.75
CA SER A 401 -8.58 -12.73 17.73
C SER A 401 -8.89 -14.22 17.60
N GLU A 402 -9.46 -14.83 18.64
CA GLU A 402 -9.86 -16.26 18.65
C GLU A 402 -8.68 -17.20 18.33
N MET A 403 -7.56 -17.01 19.05
CA MET A 403 -6.33 -17.78 18.85
C MET A 403 -6.19 -18.88 19.91
N ASN A 404 -5.98 -20.11 19.47
CA ASN A 404 -5.83 -21.27 20.33
C ASN A 404 -4.60 -22.09 19.94
N VAL A 405 -3.78 -22.45 20.92
CA VAL A 405 -2.63 -23.35 20.76
C VAL A 405 -3.00 -24.71 21.36
N LEU A 406 -2.85 -25.75 20.56
CA LEU A 406 -3.17 -27.13 20.92
C LEU A 406 -1.88 -27.90 21.17
N ILE A 407 -1.68 -28.29 22.42
CA ILE A 407 -0.48 -28.98 22.91
C ILE A 407 -0.75 -30.49 22.93
N PRO A 408 0.11 -31.32 22.32
CA PRO A 408 -0.10 -32.76 22.29
C PRO A 408 0.14 -33.38 23.67
N THR A 409 -0.79 -34.21 24.10
CA THR A 409 -0.69 -35.02 25.33
C THR A 409 0.01 -36.35 25.06
N GLU A 410 0.32 -37.11 26.12
CA GLU A 410 0.92 -38.44 25.99
C GLU A 410 0.00 -39.44 25.27
N GLY A 411 -1.32 -39.30 25.43
CA GLY A 411 -2.34 -40.18 24.86
C GLY A 411 -2.69 -39.91 23.39
N GLY A 412 -2.09 -38.90 22.75
CA GLY A 412 -2.39 -38.53 21.37
C GLY A 412 -3.53 -37.51 21.20
N ASP A 413 -4.20 -37.13 22.29
CA ASP A 413 -5.15 -36.02 22.34
C ASP A 413 -4.41 -34.67 22.46
N PHE A 414 -5.14 -33.56 22.27
CA PHE A 414 -4.60 -32.21 22.41
C PHE A 414 -5.27 -31.46 23.56
N THR A 415 -4.46 -30.73 24.33
CA THR A 415 -4.94 -29.72 25.29
C THR A 415 -4.99 -28.36 24.59
N GLU A 416 -6.16 -27.76 24.53
CA GLU A 416 -6.38 -26.45 23.92
C GLU A 416 -6.15 -25.32 24.93
N LEU A 417 -5.26 -24.39 24.59
CA LEU A 417 -4.91 -23.24 25.42
C LEU A 417 -5.14 -21.95 24.62
N PRO A 418 -5.99 -21.02 25.10
CA PRO A 418 -6.19 -19.76 24.41
C PRO A 418 -4.95 -18.86 24.54
N VAL A 419 -4.61 -18.15 23.46
CA VAL A 419 -3.61 -17.09 23.50
C VAL A 419 -4.27 -15.82 24.02
N PRO A 420 -3.72 -15.16 25.05
CA PRO A 420 -4.33 -13.94 25.57
C PRO A 420 -4.39 -12.82 24.53
N GLU A 421 -5.58 -12.26 24.36
CA GLU A 421 -5.85 -11.17 23.42
C GLU A 421 -6.19 -9.84 24.11
N GLN A 422 -6.52 -9.87 25.41
CA GLN A 422 -6.80 -8.68 26.20
C GLN A 422 -5.59 -8.30 27.07
N PHE A 423 -5.13 -7.06 26.87
CA PHE A 423 -3.96 -6.52 27.56
C PHE A 423 -4.35 -5.25 28.33
N LYS A 424 -3.91 -5.18 29.58
CA LYS A 424 -4.02 -3.99 30.42
C LYS A 424 -2.71 -3.24 30.34
N THR A 425 -2.77 -1.99 29.87
CA THR A 425 -1.61 -1.10 29.85
C THR A 425 -1.82 0.03 30.85
N VAL A 426 -0.89 0.18 31.80
CA VAL A 426 -0.95 1.20 32.85
C VAL A 426 0.32 2.04 32.82
N TRP A 427 0.17 3.35 33.02
CA TRP A 427 1.29 4.25 33.29
C TRP A 427 1.72 4.13 34.76
N ASN A 428 2.96 3.71 35.02
CA ASN A 428 3.44 3.50 36.39
C ASN A 428 4.16 4.72 37.00
N GLY A 429 4.05 5.91 36.39
CA GLY A 429 4.82 7.09 36.75
C GLY A 429 6.08 7.32 35.92
N HIS A 430 6.61 6.27 35.26
CA HIS A 430 7.85 6.34 34.47
C HIS A 430 7.72 5.75 33.06
N LYS A 431 6.98 4.66 32.91
CA LYS A 431 6.78 3.96 31.63
C LYS A 431 5.40 3.33 31.56
N LEU A 432 5.00 3.00 30.33
CA LEU A 432 3.86 2.12 30.11
C LEU A 432 4.28 0.68 30.44
N VAL A 433 3.48 0.02 31.26
CA VAL A 433 3.63 -1.40 31.60
C VAL A 433 2.38 -2.12 31.12
N THR A 434 2.57 -3.14 30.31
CA THR A 434 1.50 -3.95 29.72
C THR A 434 1.52 -5.34 30.35
N THR A 435 0.37 -5.78 30.85
CA THR A 435 0.16 -7.14 31.36
C THR A 435 -1.04 -7.77 30.67
N VAL A 436 -1.07 -9.09 30.60
CA VAL A 436 -2.28 -9.83 30.24
C VAL A 436 -3.33 -9.63 31.35
N THR A 437 -4.60 -9.46 31.00
CA THR A 437 -5.69 -9.43 32.00
C THR A 437 -6.05 -10.85 32.44
N GLU A 438 -6.19 -11.06 33.76
CA GLU A 438 -6.46 -12.38 34.39
C GLU A 438 -7.75 -13.09 33.92
N ILE A 439 -8.62 -12.41 33.18
CA ILE A 439 -9.89 -12.98 32.65
C ILE A 439 -9.67 -13.72 31.31
N ALA A 440 -8.46 -13.64 30.72
CA ALA A 440 -8.14 -14.32 29.47
C ALA A 440 -7.44 -15.66 29.77
N GLY A 441 -8.25 -16.69 30.05
CA GLY A 441 -7.83 -18.08 30.23
C GLY A 441 -9.04 -19.00 30.33
#